data_AF-A0A151QDM1-F1
#
_entry.id   AF-A0A151QDM1-F1
#
_cell.length_a   1.000
_cell.length_b   1.000
_cell.length_c   1.000
_cell.angle_alpha   90.00
_cell.angle_beta   90.00
_cell.angle_gamma   90.00
#
_symmetry.space_group_name_H-M   'P 1'
#
loop_
_entity.id
_entity.type
_entity.pdbx_description
1 polymer ?
#
loop_
_entity_poly.entity_id
_entity_poly.type
_entity_poly.pdbx_seq_one_letter_code
_entity_poly.pdbx_strand_id
1 'polypeptide(L)'
;MNPWHLLAIKESANKALNEARSKFGAGSLHNGAGDALRHCYWSALLARDIGPDAALAFTMAHEEKPGLPKTEIEMDLFNNRVGIEIGRQSTRESDFIVASKCLNALTNKRLKVLK
;
A
#
# COMPACT_ATOMS: atom_id res chain seq x y z
N MET A 1 -4.76 -19.87 -3.94
CA MET A 1 -3.99 -18.70 -4.40
C MET A 1 -3.10 -19.13 -5.55
N ASN A 2 -3.15 -18.43 -6.69
CA ASN A 2 -2.37 -18.77 -7.90
C ASN A 2 -0.87 -18.50 -7.66
N PRO A 3 0.07 -19.38 -8.08
CA PRO A 3 1.51 -19.15 -7.95
C PRO A 3 1.99 -17.78 -8.49
N TRP A 4 1.39 -17.27 -9.55
CA TRP A 4 1.72 -15.95 -10.10
C TRP A 4 1.42 -14.79 -9.14
N HIS A 5 0.39 -14.93 -8.29
CA HIS A 5 0.08 -13.89 -7.29
C HIS A 5 1.20 -13.76 -6.26
N LEU A 6 1.88 -14.85 -5.90
CA LEU A 6 2.94 -14.84 -4.89
C LEU A 6 4.14 -13.99 -5.33
N LEU A 7 4.52 -14.08 -6.61
CA LEU A 7 5.59 -13.26 -7.18
C LEU A 7 5.19 -11.78 -7.19
N ALA A 8 4.01 -11.46 -7.69
CA ALA A 8 3.49 -10.09 -7.72
C ALA A 8 3.42 -9.48 -6.30
N ILE A 9 2.96 -10.25 -5.31
CA ILE A 9 2.89 -9.81 -3.90
C ILE A 9 4.26 -9.49 -3.33
N LYS A 10 5.24 -10.39 -3.53
CA LYS A 10 6.59 -10.21 -2.98
C LYS A 10 7.32 -9.04 -3.64
N GLU A 11 7.23 -8.92 -4.97
CA GLU A 11 7.89 -7.85 -5.70
C GLU A 11 7.26 -6.48 -5.40
N SER A 12 5.94 -6.38 -5.38
CA SER A 12 5.25 -5.14 -5.05
C SER A 12 5.53 -4.66 -3.62
N ALA A 13 5.63 -5.58 -2.66
CA ALA A 13 5.99 -5.23 -1.28
C ALA A 13 7.40 -4.61 -1.21
N ASN A 14 8.38 -5.19 -1.92
CA ASN A 14 9.74 -4.65 -2.00
C ASN A 14 9.76 -3.28 -2.69
N LYS A 15 9.04 -3.12 -3.80
CA LYS A 15 8.91 -1.83 -4.50
C LYS A 15 8.35 -0.75 -3.58
N ALA A 16 7.28 -1.05 -2.85
CA ALA A 16 6.66 -0.11 -1.93
C ALA A 16 7.56 0.27 -0.76
N LEU A 17 8.27 -0.70 -0.18
CA LEU A 17 9.23 -0.44 0.89
C LEU A 17 10.40 0.43 0.43
N ASN A 18 10.95 0.15 -0.76
CA ASN A 18 12.04 0.93 -1.33
C ASN A 18 11.61 2.36 -1.68
N GLU A 19 10.40 2.53 -2.21
CA GLU A 19 9.83 3.86 -2.50
C GLU A 19 9.61 4.67 -1.21
N ALA A 20 9.12 4.05 -0.15
CA ALA A 20 8.96 4.71 1.15
C ALA A 20 10.33 5.11 1.74
N ARG A 21 11.33 4.22 1.68
CA ARG A 21 12.69 4.49 2.16
C ARG A 21 13.42 5.58 1.38
N SER A 22 13.17 5.69 0.08
CA SER A 22 13.82 6.70 -0.76
C SER A 22 13.28 8.12 -0.49
N LYS A 23 12.03 8.24 -0.05
CA LYS A 23 11.38 9.54 0.22
C LYS A 23 11.35 9.96 1.68
N PHE A 24 11.37 9.00 2.60
CA PHE A 24 11.16 9.28 4.03
C PHE A 24 12.26 8.68 4.91
N GLY A 25 12.57 9.38 5.99
CA GLY A 25 13.49 8.88 7.01
C GLY A 25 12.94 7.67 7.76
N ALA A 26 13.84 6.89 8.38
CA ALA A 26 13.50 5.63 9.04
C ALA A 26 12.38 5.75 10.10
N GLY A 27 12.33 6.87 10.83
CA GLY A 27 11.30 7.12 11.85
C GLY A 27 9.87 7.27 11.29
N SER A 28 9.72 7.50 9.98
CA SER A 28 8.43 7.66 9.29
C SER A 28 7.91 6.34 8.68
N LEU A 29 8.72 5.28 8.70
CA LEU A 29 8.39 3.98 8.09
C LEU A 29 7.48 3.12 8.97
N HIS A 30 7.10 3.60 10.15
CA HIS A 30 6.14 2.95 11.03
C HIS A 30 5.21 4.01 11.66
N ASN A 31 3.92 3.90 11.35
CA ASN A 31 2.84 4.81 11.71
C ASN A 31 2.97 6.24 11.15
N GLY A 32 4.00 6.49 10.33
CA GLY A 32 4.31 7.79 9.75
C GLY A 32 3.91 7.90 8.27
N ALA A 33 4.28 9.03 7.66
CA ALA A 33 3.99 9.31 6.25
C ALA A 33 4.60 8.28 5.28
N GLY A 34 5.80 7.78 5.58
CA GLY A 34 6.45 6.74 4.78
C GLY A 34 5.72 5.40 4.88
N ASP A 35 5.18 5.09 6.05
CA ASP A 35 4.34 3.91 6.26
C ASP A 35 3.04 4.00 5.46
N ALA A 36 2.35 5.14 5.55
CA ALA A 36 1.14 5.40 4.80
C ALA A 36 1.36 5.29 3.28
N LEU A 37 2.46 5.85 2.76
CA LEU A 37 2.84 5.67 1.35
C LEU A 37 3.06 4.20 1.01
N ARG A 38 3.79 3.45 1.86
CA ARG A 38 4.09 2.03 1.64
C ARG A 38 2.81 1.21 1.49
N HIS A 39 1.85 1.38 2.40
CA HIS A 39 0.58 0.65 2.36
C HIS A 39 -0.27 1.03 1.14
N CYS A 40 -0.41 2.33 0.84
CA CYS A 40 -1.11 2.77 -0.38
C CYS A 40 -0.46 2.19 -1.64
N TYR A 41 0.86 2.32 -1.79
CA TYR A 41 1.51 1.96 -3.03
C TYR A 41 1.53 0.44 -3.24
N TRP A 42 1.79 -0.34 -2.18
CA TRP A 42 1.76 -1.79 -2.25
C TRP A 42 0.38 -2.31 -2.69
N SER A 43 -0.67 -1.86 -2.00
CA SER A 43 -2.04 -2.26 -2.32
C SER A 43 -2.51 -1.79 -3.71
N ALA A 44 -2.02 -0.64 -4.19
CA ALA A 44 -2.25 -0.17 -5.55
C ALA A 44 -1.62 -1.07 -6.61
N LEU A 45 -0.37 -1.51 -6.41
CA LEU A 45 0.28 -2.47 -7.30
C LEU A 45 -0.46 -3.81 -7.32
N LEU A 46 -0.87 -4.31 -6.16
CA LEU A 46 -1.68 -5.53 -6.10
C LEU A 46 -2.98 -5.40 -6.89
N ALA A 47 -3.74 -4.31 -6.66
CA ALA A 47 -5.01 -4.12 -7.36
C ALA A 47 -4.84 -3.97 -8.87
N ARG A 48 -3.74 -3.34 -9.31
CA ARG A 48 -3.39 -3.21 -10.74
C ARG A 48 -3.03 -4.56 -11.36
N ASP A 49 -2.20 -5.36 -10.67
CA ASP A 49 -1.52 -6.51 -11.27
C ASP A 49 -2.29 -7.83 -11.10
N ILE A 50 -2.99 -8.00 -9.98
CA ILE A 50 -3.75 -9.23 -9.65
C ILE A 50 -5.26 -8.98 -9.46
N GLY A 51 -5.71 -7.74 -9.66
CA GLY A 51 -7.10 -7.33 -9.55
C GLY A 51 -7.49 -6.86 -8.14
N PRO A 52 -8.48 -5.95 -8.05
CA PRO A 52 -8.86 -5.29 -6.79
C PRO A 52 -9.41 -6.25 -5.75
N ASP A 53 -10.17 -7.27 -6.15
CA ASP A 53 -10.77 -8.23 -5.21
C ASP A 53 -9.71 -9.11 -4.52
N ALA A 54 -8.73 -9.58 -5.30
CA ALA A 54 -7.60 -10.35 -4.77
C ALA A 54 -6.71 -9.47 -3.87
N ALA A 55 -6.48 -8.22 -4.26
CA ALA A 55 -5.73 -7.25 -3.45
C ALA A 55 -6.44 -6.96 -2.12
N LEU A 56 -7.77 -6.77 -2.13
CA LEU A 56 -8.56 -6.55 -0.93
C LEU A 56 -8.48 -7.74 0.02
N ALA A 57 -8.75 -8.95 -0.48
CA ALA A 57 -8.69 -10.16 0.32
C ALA A 57 -7.30 -10.37 0.95
N PHE A 58 -6.23 -10.16 0.18
CA PHE A 58 -4.87 -10.33 0.66
C PHE A 58 -4.47 -9.27 1.69
N THR A 59 -4.72 -7.99 1.41
CA THR A 59 -4.34 -6.88 2.31
C THR A 59 -5.14 -6.92 3.60
N MET A 60 -6.43 -7.26 3.57
CA MET A 60 -7.22 -7.46 4.80
C MET A 60 -6.62 -8.57 5.66
N ALA A 61 -6.34 -9.73 5.08
CA ALA A 61 -5.71 -10.84 5.80
C ALA A 61 -4.31 -10.48 6.32
N HIS A 62 -3.58 -9.60 5.64
CA HIS A 62 -2.26 -9.13 6.07
C HIS A 62 -2.31 -8.30 7.37
N GLU A 63 -3.37 -7.51 7.56
CA GLU A 63 -3.54 -6.64 8.73
C GLU A 63 -4.24 -7.33 9.91
N GLU A 64 -4.85 -8.49 9.73
CA GLU A 64 -5.48 -9.31 10.79
C GLU A 64 -4.47 -10.04 11.70
N LYS A 65 -3.31 -9.43 11.96
CA LYS A 65 -2.29 -10.03 12.84
C LYS A 65 -2.64 -9.80 14.31
N PRO A 66 -2.61 -10.85 15.15
CA PRO A 66 -2.84 -10.70 16.58
C PRO A 66 -1.73 -9.83 17.22
N GLY A 67 -2.14 -8.96 18.15
CA GLY A 67 -1.21 -8.18 18.98
C GLY A 67 -0.87 -6.77 18.48
N LEU A 68 -1.39 -6.34 17.33
CA LEU A 68 -1.23 -4.96 16.86
C LEU A 68 -2.29 -4.01 17.48
N PRO A 69 -1.94 -2.76 17.81
CA PRO A 69 -2.91 -1.76 18.24
C PRO A 69 -3.99 -1.52 17.17
N LYS A 70 -5.26 -1.40 17.60
CA LYS A 70 -6.39 -1.19 16.67
C LYS A 70 -6.21 0.03 15.77
N THR A 71 -5.62 1.11 16.29
CA THR A 71 -5.38 2.34 15.53
C THR A 71 -4.38 2.15 14.38
N GLU A 72 -3.38 1.28 14.55
CA GLU A 72 -2.40 0.97 13.50
C GLU A 72 -3.09 0.15 12.40
N ILE A 73 -3.81 -0.90 12.77
CA ILE A 73 -4.61 -1.71 11.84
C ILE A 73 -5.60 -0.83 11.06
N GLU A 74 -6.28 0.10 11.72
CA GLU A 74 -7.21 1.03 11.05
C GLU A 74 -6.53 2.00 10.09
N MET A 75 -5.29 2.43 10.38
CA MET A 75 -4.49 3.26 9.47
C MET A 75 -4.11 2.44 8.23
N ASP A 76 -3.59 1.24 8.43
CA ASP A 76 -3.12 0.36 7.36
C ASP A 76 -4.27 -0.08 6.45
N LEU A 77 -5.38 -0.55 7.02
CA LEU A 77 -6.59 -0.91 6.26
C LEU A 77 -7.14 0.27 5.47
N PHE A 78 -7.13 1.48 6.03
CA PHE A 78 -7.59 2.67 5.33
C PHE A 78 -6.67 2.99 4.14
N ASN A 79 -5.36 3.01 4.35
CA ASN A 79 -4.39 3.31 3.30
C ASN A 79 -4.37 2.23 2.22
N ASN A 80 -4.56 0.95 2.59
CA ASN A 80 -4.72 -0.16 1.66
C ASN A 80 -5.95 0.04 0.75
N ARG A 81 -7.08 0.47 1.30
CA ARG A 81 -8.30 0.76 0.51
C ARG A 81 -8.09 1.89 -0.50
N VAL A 82 -7.42 2.97 -0.09
CA VAL A 82 -7.10 4.08 -1.00
C VAL A 82 -6.18 3.60 -2.13
N GLY A 83 -5.17 2.79 -1.80
CA GLY A 83 -4.29 2.20 -2.80
C GLY A 83 -5.01 1.29 -3.77
N ILE A 84 -5.89 0.40 -3.30
CA ILE A 84 -6.70 -0.47 -4.16
C ILE A 84 -7.52 0.35 -5.17
N GLU A 85 -8.14 1.44 -4.74
CA GLU A 85 -8.91 2.31 -5.64
C GLU A 85 -8.00 2.98 -6.69
N ILE A 86 -6.81 3.43 -6.30
CA ILE A 86 -5.81 3.94 -7.24
C ILE A 86 -5.40 2.86 -8.25
N GLY A 87 -5.09 1.65 -7.79
CA GLY A 87 -4.68 0.53 -8.63
C GLY A 87 -5.76 0.10 -9.63
N ARG A 88 -7.03 0.08 -9.19
CA ARG A 88 -8.20 -0.20 -10.03
C ARG A 88 -8.30 0.75 -11.22
N GLN A 89 -7.90 2.01 -11.05
CA GLN A 89 -7.92 3.04 -12.09
C GLN A 89 -6.62 3.13 -12.91
N SER A 90 -5.61 2.31 -12.59
CA SER A 90 -4.24 2.46 -13.10
C SER A 90 -3.74 1.21 -13.85
N THR A 91 -4.63 0.42 -14.43
CA THR A 91 -4.35 -0.92 -15.02
C THR A 91 -3.29 -0.95 -16.13
N ARG A 92 -2.95 0.20 -16.72
CA ARG A 92 -1.93 0.35 -17.78
C ARG A 92 -0.80 1.32 -17.41
N GLU A 93 -0.80 1.82 -16.19
CA GLU A 93 0.17 2.80 -15.74
C GLU A 93 1.41 2.12 -15.17
N SER A 94 2.55 2.78 -15.38
CA SER A 94 3.82 2.31 -14.82
C SER A 94 3.85 2.43 -13.30
N ASP A 95 4.70 1.64 -12.67
CA ASP A 95 4.98 1.66 -11.23
C ASP A 95 5.25 3.08 -10.71
N PHE A 96 6.02 3.87 -11.47
CA PHE A 96 6.32 5.27 -11.15
C PHE A 96 5.07 6.15 -11.05
N ILE A 97 4.11 6.00 -11.97
CA ILE A 97 2.88 6.79 -11.96
C ILE A 97 1.98 6.36 -10.80
N VAL A 98 1.87 5.05 -10.53
CA VAL A 98 1.10 4.52 -9.41
C VAL A 98 1.68 5.02 -8.08
N ALA A 99 3.00 4.97 -7.90
CA ALA A 99 3.70 5.53 -6.74
C ALA A 99 3.41 7.04 -6.59
N SER A 100 3.47 7.78 -7.69
CA SER A 100 3.20 9.22 -7.72
C SER A 100 1.76 9.54 -7.32
N LYS A 101 0.78 8.73 -7.75
CA LYS A 101 -0.62 8.88 -7.32
C LYS A 101 -0.81 8.66 -5.82
N CYS A 102 -0.15 7.64 -5.24
CA CYS A 102 -0.17 7.43 -3.79
C CYS A 102 0.55 8.54 -3.02
N LEU A 103 1.67 9.05 -3.55
CA LEU A 103 2.34 10.21 -2.97
C LEU A 103 1.44 11.46 -3.01
N ASN A 104 0.73 11.67 -4.12
CA ASN A 104 -0.26 12.74 -4.23
C ASN A 104 -1.42 12.55 -3.25
N ALA A 105 -1.89 11.32 -3.03
CA ALA A 105 -2.90 11.04 -2.01
C ALA A 105 -2.41 11.40 -0.61
N LEU A 106 -1.15 11.08 -0.29
CA LEU A 106 -0.52 11.43 0.97
C LEU A 106 -0.41 12.96 1.16
N THR A 107 0.12 13.68 0.17
CA THR A 107 0.30 15.15 0.25
C THR A 107 -1.02 15.90 0.33
N ASN A 108 -2.08 15.36 -0.29
CA ASN A 108 -3.44 15.89 -0.20
C ASN A 108 -4.21 15.41 1.04
N LYS A 109 -3.54 14.81 2.04
CA LYS A 109 -4.15 14.32 3.29
C LYS A 109 -5.29 13.31 3.08
N ARG A 110 -5.23 12.54 1.99
CA ARG A 110 -6.17 11.44 1.69
C ARG A 110 -5.69 10.10 2.25
N LEU A 111 -4.51 10.06 2.87
CA LEU A 111 -4.00 8.91 3.61
C LEU A 111 -4.01 9.22 5.12
N LYS A 112 -4.19 8.19 5.95
CA LYS A 112 -4.06 8.29 7.40
C LYS A 112 -2.61 8.12 7.82
N VAL A 113 -2.20 8.92 8.80
CA VAL A 113 -0.88 8.90 9.44
C VAL A 113 -1.11 9.12 10.93
N LEU A 114 -0.36 8.44 11.80
CA LEU A 114 -0.53 8.54 13.27
C LEU A 114 0.60 9.29 13.98
N LYS A 115 1.64 9.72 13.25
CA LYS A 115 2.81 10.45 13.76
C LYS A 115 3.14 11.68 12.92
#